data_AF-A0AA41HE59-F1
#
_entry.id   AF-A0AA41HE59-F1
#
_cell.length_a   1.000
_cell.length_b   1.000
_cell.length_c   1.000
_cell.angle_alpha   90.00
_cell.angle_beta   90.00
_cell.angle_gamma   90.00
#
_symmetry.space_group_name_H-M   'P 1'
#
loop_
_entity.id
_entity.type
_entity.pdbx_description
1 polymer ?
#
loop_
_entity_poly.entity_id
_entity_poly.type
_entity_poly.pdbx_seq_one_letter_code
_entity_poly.pdbx_strand_id
1 'polypeptide(L)'
;MLNLNDDYAMHSNRFAEVLACSQGKPFAFDHGGMRTLHFDGRYIQSAMRIVAPDELLLSYTRAMMAFLLAKQSPRHILMIGLGGGSLAKFCYRHLPATRITVLELDSDVIALRRQFVLPEDDERFQIIHVDAEHYLSSMQHTVDVILHDGFVADGLAPELSTEKFYRRCSEVLDDDGVLVSNVFGTTDDLMPVMTRMWKAFGPKLWWGDPSGCINRIILATKDVGLMAQRSALVKRAEQLDLQHGLALGEFVDRLKTAHNKSDAEFDAIAGYDAGATFMPY
;
A
#
# COMPACT_ATOMS: atom_id res chain seq x y z
N MET A 1 -6.08 -0.15 7.58
CA MET A 1 -6.04 -0.34 9.05
C MET A 1 -7.14 -1.30 9.46
N LEU A 2 -6.89 -2.16 10.46
CA LEU A 2 -7.93 -3.00 11.07
C LEU A 2 -8.45 -2.31 12.34
N ASN A 3 -9.78 -2.32 12.55
CA ASN A 3 -10.41 -1.80 13.76
C ASN A 3 -10.23 -2.80 14.91
N LEU A 4 -9.92 -2.31 16.11
CA LEU A 4 -9.74 -3.15 17.30
C LEU A 4 -11.12 -3.34 17.98
N ASN A 5 -11.82 -4.45 17.71
CA ASN A 5 -13.04 -4.82 18.45
C ASN A 5 -12.82 -5.95 19.48
N ASP A 6 -13.77 -6.03 20.42
CA ASP A 6 -13.85 -6.57 21.79
C ASP A 6 -13.07 -7.86 22.22
N ASP A 7 -12.42 -8.60 21.32
CA ASP A 7 -11.65 -9.81 21.67
C ASP A 7 -10.35 -9.53 22.46
N TYR A 8 -9.99 -8.25 22.63
CA TYR A 8 -8.83 -7.80 23.40
C TYR A 8 -9.06 -7.72 24.92
N ALA A 9 -10.25 -8.06 25.44
CA ALA A 9 -10.63 -7.81 26.84
C ALA A 9 -9.69 -8.45 27.88
N MET A 10 -9.08 -9.62 27.60
CA MET A 10 -8.10 -10.28 28.51
C MET A 10 -6.64 -9.78 28.35
N HIS A 11 -6.31 -9.06 27.28
CA HIS A 11 -4.96 -8.55 27.01
C HIS A 11 -4.84 -7.03 27.07
N SER A 12 -5.96 -6.36 27.34
CA SER A 12 -6.11 -4.92 27.54
C SER A 12 -5.05 -4.33 28.49
N ASN A 13 -4.74 -5.00 29.60
CA ASN A 13 -3.74 -4.50 30.56
C ASN A 13 -2.31 -4.46 29.99
N ARG A 14 -1.84 -5.54 29.36
CA ARG A 14 -0.49 -5.59 28.78
C ARG A 14 -0.35 -4.62 27.60
N PHE A 15 -1.39 -4.51 26.78
CA PHE A 15 -1.39 -3.53 25.68
C PHE A 15 -1.35 -2.10 26.22
N ALA A 16 -2.20 -1.78 27.20
CA ALA A 16 -2.23 -0.46 27.84
C ALA A 16 -0.89 -0.09 28.50
N GLU A 17 -0.21 -1.06 29.13
CA GLU A 17 1.13 -0.88 29.68
C GLU A 17 2.16 -0.54 28.60
N VAL A 18 2.20 -1.32 27.51
CA VAL A 18 3.13 -1.07 26.40
C VAL A 18 2.81 0.27 25.72
N LEU A 19 1.54 0.60 25.52
CA LEU A 19 1.10 1.89 24.98
C LEU A 19 1.55 3.04 25.88
N ALA A 20 1.36 2.95 27.20
CA ALA A 20 1.83 3.97 28.14
C ALA A 20 3.36 4.10 28.13
N CYS A 21 4.09 2.98 28.06
CA CYS A 21 5.54 2.97 27.97
C CYS A 21 6.08 3.48 26.63
N SER A 22 5.30 3.44 25.56
CA SER A 22 5.71 3.92 24.24
C SER A 22 5.96 5.43 24.21
N GLN A 23 5.32 6.19 25.12
CA GLN A 23 5.38 7.65 25.16
C GLN A 23 5.03 8.30 23.81
N GLY A 24 4.11 7.69 23.05
CA GLY A 24 3.67 8.16 21.73
C GLY A 24 4.57 7.73 20.56
N LYS A 25 5.62 6.94 20.82
CA LYS A 25 6.45 6.34 19.76
C LYS A 25 5.78 5.09 19.18
N PRO A 26 6.03 4.77 17.90
CA PRO A 26 5.66 3.48 17.33
C PRO A 26 6.15 2.30 18.16
N PHE A 27 5.31 1.28 18.33
CA PHE A 27 5.68 0.06 19.07
C PHE A 27 5.12 -1.21 18.43
N ALA A 28 5.80 -2.32 18.68
CA ALA A 28 5.33 -3.64 18.30
C ALA A 28 4.58 -4.31 19.45
N PHE A 29 3.52 -5.03 19.14
CA PHE A 29 2.76 -5.83 20.11
C PHE A 29 2.48 -7.23 19.57
N ASP A 30 2.79 -8.24 20.38
CA ASP A 30 2.60 -9.65 20.05
C ASP A 30 1.35 -10.21 20.71
N HIS A 31 0.43 -10.74 19.90
CA HIS A 31 -0.79 -11.40 20.36
C HIS A 31 -1.30 -12.41 19.33
N GLY A 32 -1.81 -13.55 19.77
CA GLY A 32 -2.42 -14.55 18.89
C GLY A 32 -1.49 -15.10 17.80
N GLY A 33 -0.17 -15.14 18.04
CA GLY A 33 0.81 -15.55 17.02
C GLY A 33 1.09 -14.49 15.95
N MET A 34 0.59 -13.28 16.12
CA MET A 34 0.82 -12.12 15.26
C MET A 34 1.70 -11.09 15.98
N ARG A 35 2.51 -10.38 15.21
CA ARG A 35 3.17 -9.13 15.63
C ARG A 35 2.53 -7.98 14.89
N THR A 36 2.10 -6.97 15.64
CA THR A 36 1.36 -5.80 15.12
C THR A 36 2.13 -4.51 15.40
N LEU A 37 2.09 -3.56 14.48
CA LEU A 37 2.64 -2.20 14.63
C LEU A 37 1.52 -1.25 15.02
N HIS A 38 1.77 -0.43 16.02
CA HIS A 38 0.84 0.56 16.55
C HIS A 38 1.53 1.91 16.69
N PHE A 39 0.83 2.98 16.33
CA PHE A 39 1.22 4.36 16.63
C PHE A 39 0.42 4.92 17.82
N ASP A 40 -0.78 4.39 18.02
CA ASP A 40 -1.68 4.72 19.11
C ASP A 40 -2.49 3.47 19.50
N GLY A 41 -3.48 3.63 20.38
CA GLY A 41 -4.38 2.54 20.78
C GLY A 41 -5.60 2.33 19.87
N ARG A 42 -5.69 3.00 18.70
CA ARG A 42 -6.89 3.00 17.85
C ARG A 42 -6.77 2.04 16.68
N TYR A 43 -5.60 2.00 16.04
CA TYR A 43 -5.44 1.31 14.75
C TYR A 43 -4.20 0.43 14.68
N ILE A 44 -4.39 -0.78 14.14
CA ILE A 44 -3.27 -1.61 13.67
C ILE A 44 -2.74 -1.00 12.37
N GLN A 45 -1.51 -0.50 12.42
CA GLN A 45 -0.80 0.11 11.29
C GLN A 45 -0.22 -0.95 10.36
N SER A 46 0.27 -2.05 10.93
CA SER A 46 0.79 -3.19 10.17
C SER A 46 0.71 -4.48 10.99
N ALA A 47 0.75 -5.63 10.34
CA ALA A 47 0.71 -6.92 11.00
C ALA A 47 1.46 -7.99 10.20
N MET A 48 2.05 -8.94 10.92
CA MET A 48 2.63 -10.15 10.35
C MET A 48 2.35 -11.35 11.25
N ARG A 49 2.36 -12.55 10.67
CA ARG A 49 2.41 -13.80 11.43
C ARG A 49 3.85 -14.01 11.91
N ILE A 50 4.04 -14.35 13.19
CA ILE A 50 5.38 -14.58 13.74
C ILE A 50 6.07 -15.76 13.05
N VAL A 51 5.31 -16.80 12.71
CA VAL A 51 5.82 -18.03 12.06
C VAL A 51 6.02 -17.91 10.55
N ALA A 52 5.50 -16.84 9.94
CA ALA A 52 5.58 -16.59 8.50
C ALA A 52 5.64 -15.07 8.25
N PRO A 53 6.76 -14.42 8.63
CA PRO A 53 6.86 -12.96 8.69
C PRO A 53 6.89 -12.29 7.31
N ASP A 54 7.14 -13.05 6.24
CA ASP A 54 7.15 -12.63 4.84
C ASP A 54 5.80 -12.79 4.11
N GLU A 55 4.82 -13.46 4.73
CA GLU A 55 3.46 -13.54 4.21
C GLU A 55 2.70 -12.21 4.38
N LEU A 56 1.93 -11.85 3.36
CA LEU A 56 1.06 -10.67 3.38
C LEU A 56 -0.25 -10.99 4.09
N LEU A 57 -0.29 -10.73 5.41
CA LEU A 57 -1.45 -11.01 6.27
C LEU A 57 -2.67 -10.12 5.94
N LEU A 58 -2.45 -8.83 5.68
CA LEU A 58 -3.51 -7.85 5.47
C LEU A 58 -3.96 -7.82 4.00
N SER A 59 -5.28 -7.81 3.76
CA SER A 59 -5.85 -7.86 2.40
C SER A 59 -5.38 -6.71 1.52
N TYR A 60 -5.29 -5.50 2.07
CA TYR A 60 -4.78 -4.34 1.33
C TYR A 60 -3.32 -4.54 0.88
N THR A 61 -2.46 -5.15 1.71
CA THR A 61 -1.06 -5.39 1.33
C THR A 61 -0.94 -6.39 0.18
N ARG A 62 -1.84 -7.38 0.12
CA ARG A 62 -1.92 -8.29 -1.03
C ARG A 62 -2.39 -7.57 -2.28
N ALA A 63 -3.43 -6.73 -2.16
CA ALA A 63 -3.92 -5.92 -3.27
C ALA A 63 -2.89 -4.90 -3.77
N MET A 64 -2.01 -4.37 -2.90
CA MET A 64 -0.88 -3.53 -3.32
C MET A 64 0.06 -4.25 -4.29
N MET A 65 0.11 -5.59 -4.29
CA MET A 65 0.89 -6.38 -5.28
C MET A 65 0.25 -6.40 -6.67
N ALA A 66 -0.91 -5.77 -6.86
CA ALA A 66 -1.56 -5.67 -8.17
C ALA A 66 -0.69 -4.97 -9.24
N PHE A 67 0.39 -4.27 -8.86
CA PHE A 67 1.39 -3.82 -9.85
C PHE A 67 1.95 -4.97 -10.69
N LEU A 68 2.03 -6.20 -10.16
CA LEU A 68 2.52 -7.39 -10.89
C LEU A 68 1.61 -7.81 -12.04
N LEU A 69 0.38 -7.28 -12.09
CA LEU A 69 -0.50 -7.39 -13.25
C LEU A 69 0.06 -6.59 -14.42
N ALA A 70 0.54 -5.36 -14.18
CA ALA A 70 1.07 -4.48 -15.23
C ALA A 70 2.59 -4.68 -15.47
N LYS A 71 3.38 -4.76 -14.39
CA LYS A 71 4.85 -4.85 -14.42
C LYS A 71 5.33 -6.13 -13.75
N GLN A 72 5.56 -7.17 -14.55
CA GLN A 72 5.84 -8.53 -14.06
C GLN A 72 7.25 -8.72 -13.48
N SER A 73 8.21 -7.92 -13.94
CA SER A 73 9.63 -8.05 -13.55
C SER A 73 10.22 -6.66 -13.34
N PRO A 74 9.80 -5.93 -12.29
CA PRO A 74 10.37 -4.62 -11.99
C PRO A 74 11.84 -4.77 -11.63
N ARG A 75 12.69 -3.88 -12.14
CA ARG A 75 14.12 -3.80 -11.79
C ARG A 75 14.29 -2.97 -10.53
N HIS A 76 13.48 -1.92 -10.33
CA HIS A 76 13.52 -1.06 -9.15
C HIS A 76 12.12 -0.70 -8.65
N ILE A 77 11.83 -1.05 -7.40
CA ILE A 77 10.66 -0.62 -6.64
C ILE A 77 11.09 0.46 -5.63
N LEU A 78 10.42 1.61 -5.66
CA LEU A 78 10.47 2.63 -4.62
C LEU A 78 9.24 2.47 -3.72
N MET A 79 9.43 2.32 -2.42
CA MET A 79 8.34 2.21 -1.45
C MET A 79 8.32 3.45 -0.57
N ILE A 80 7.17 4.08 -0.41
CA ILE A 80 6.96 5.24 0.45
C ILE A 80 6.15 4.76 1.65
N GLY A 81 6.76 4.85 2.83
CA GLY A 81 6.25 4.25 4.07
C GLY A 81 6.80 2.83 4.27
N LEU A 82 7.45 2.59 5.41
CA LEU A 82 7.95 1.28 5.81
C LEU A 82 6.87 0.46 6.53
N GLY A 83 6.16 1.08 7.47
CA GLY A 83 5.27 0.39 8.39
C GLY A 83 5.96 -0.81 9.07
N GLY A 84 5.28 -1.96 9.11
CA GLY A 84 5.86 -3.22 9.60
C GLY A 84 6.70 -3.97 8.55
N GLY A 85 6.96 -3.35 7.39
CA GLY A 85 7.82 -3.92 6.35
C GLY A 85 7.22 -5.05 5.53
N SER A 86 5.89 -5.29 5.58
CA SER A 86 5.27 -6.44 4.90
C SER A 86 5.48 -6.42 3.38
N LEU A 87 5.24 -5.28 2.72
CA LEU A 87 5.47 -5.12 1.28
C LEU A 87 6.95 -5.30 0.92
N ALA A 88 7.85 -4.70 1.72
CA ALA A 88 9.29 -4.79 1.56
C ALA A 88 9.79 -6.24 1.65
N LYS A 89 9.40 -6.98 2.70
CA LYS A 89 9.77 -8.38 2.91
C LYS A 89 9.26 -9.28 1.79
N PHE A 90 7.98 -9.12 1.42
CA PHE A 90 7.39 -9.92 0.35
C PHE A 90 8.12 -9.70 -0.98
N CYS A 91 8.33 -8.44 -1.38
CA CYS A 91 9.05 -8.12 -2.61
C CYS A 91 10.50 -8.63 -2.55
N TYR A 92 11.19 -8.43 -1.44
CA TYR A 92 12.56 -8.92 -1.27
C TYR A 92 12.63 -10.45 -1.39
N ARG A 93 11.66 -11.18 -0.84
CA ARG A 93 11.61 -12.65 -0.89
C ARG A 93 11.26 -13.19 -2.28
N HIS A 94 10.27 -12.61 -2.94
CA HIS A 94 9.66 -13.18 -4.14
C HIS A 94 10.14 -12.55 -5.46
N LEU A 95 10.81 -11.39 -5.40
CA LEU A 95 11.38 -10.70 -6.56
C LEU A 95 12.91 -10.59 -6.42
N PRO A 96 13.66 -11.69 -6.60
CA PRO A 96 15.09 -11.74 -6.26
C PRO A 96 15.96 -10.85 -7.15
N ALA A 97 15.49 -10.46 -8.34
CA ALA A 97 16.21 -9.58 -9.28
C ALA A 97 15.84 -8.09 -9.12
N THR A 98 15.01 -7.75 -8.14
CA THR A 98 14.48 -6.39 -7.96
C THR A 98 15.23 -5.65 -6.86
N ARG A 99 15.70 -4.44 -7.18
CA ARG A 99 16.16 -3.47 -6.19
C ARG A 99 14.96 -2.83 -5.50
N ILE A 100 15.01 -2.69 -4.19
CA ILE A 100 13.97 -2.13 -3.34
C ILE A 100 14.58 -1.00 -2.52
N THR A 101 13.99 0.18 -2.63
CA THR A 101 14.35 1.35 -1.82
C THR A 101 13.11 1.75 -1.04
N VAL A 102 13.20 1.74 0.29
CA VAL A 102 12.11 2.19 1.16
C VAL A 102 12.45 3.58 1.69
N LEU A 103 11.53 4.53 1.56
CA LEU A 103 11.59 5.85 2.15
C LEU A 103 10.71 5.86 3.40
N GLU A 104 11.30 6.17 4.54
CA GLU A 104 10.59 6.25 5.81
C GLU A 104 10.99 7.54 6.53
N LEU A 105 10.00 8.27 7.02
CA LEU A 105 10.18 9.55 7.69
C LEU A 105 10.44 9.37 9.20
N ASP A 106 9.85 8.35 9.81
CA ASP A 106 9.93 8.13 11.24
C ASP A 106 11.06 7.15 11.61
N SER A 107 12.13 7.69 12.19
CA SER A 107 13.25 6.90 12.69
C SER A 107 12.87 5.85 13.75
N ASP A 108 11.79 6.05 14.51
CA ASP A 108 11.32 5.07 15.49
C ASP A 108 10.65 3.87 14.79
N VAL A 109 10.00 4.06 13.63
CA VAL A 109 9.52 2.94 12.79
C VAL A 109 10.71 2.14 12.24
N ILE A 110 11.74 2.83 11.75
CA ILE A 110 12.98 2.19 11.27
C ILE A 110 13.65 1.39 12.40
N ALA A 111 13.65 1.90 13.63
CA ALA A 111 14.22 1.20 14.78
C ALA A 111 13.56 -0.16 15.08
N LEU A 112 12.31 -0.37 14.65
CA LEU A 112 11.59 -1.63 14.79
C LEU A 112 11.98 -2.69 13.75
N ARG A 113 12.88 -2.39 12.80
CA ARG A 113 13.33 -3.28 11.71
C ARG A 113 13.59 -4.71 12.14
N ARG A 114 14.40 -4.92 13.18
CA ARG A 114 14.74 -6.26 13.69
C ARG A 114 13.54 -6.98 14.28
N GLN A 115 12.64 -6.25 14.94
CA GLN A 115 11.40 -6.84 15.48
C GLN A 115 10.48 -7.28 14.34
N PHE A 116 10.46 -6.57 13.22
CA PHE A 116 9.65 -6.97 12.06
C PHE A 116 10.36 -7.89 11.06
N VAL A 117 11.57 -8.39 11.39
CA VAL A 117 12.33 -9.35 10.59
C VAL A 117 12.57 -8.83 9.16
N LEU A 118 12.82 -7.52 9.03
CA LEU A 118 13.22 -6.93 7.76
C LEU A 118 14.64 -7.37 7.39
N PRO A 119 14.94 -7.57 6.09
CA PRO A 119 16.29 -7.90 5.63
C PRO A 119 17.27 -6.78 5.99
N GLU A 120 18.56 -7.13 6.12
CA GLU A 120 19.61 -6.13 6.28
C GLU A 120 19.87 -5.38 4.95
N ASP A 121 20.54 -4.23 5.01
CA ASP A 121 20.80 -3.44 3.81
C ASP A 121 21.86 -4.17 2.99
N ASP A 122 21.62 -4.28 1.68
CA ASP A 122 22.48 -4.97 0.72
C ASP A 122 22.40 -4.32 -0.66
N GLU A 123 22.94 -4.98 -1.69
CA GLU A 123 22.95 -4.46 -3.06
C GLU A 123 21.55 -4.20 -3.65
N ARG A 124 20.52 -4.87 -3.12
CA ARG A 124 19.15 -4.83 -3.64
C ARG A 124 18.11 -4.35 -2.63
N PHE A 125 18.47 -4.07 -1.38
CA PHE A 125 17.55 -3.57 -0.36
C PHE A 125 18.19 -2.47 0.47
N GLN A 126 17.46 -1.37 0.65
CA GLN A 126 17.87 -0.30 1.56
C GLN A 126 16.66 0.44 2.13
N ILE A 127 16.79 0.93 3.37
CA ILE A 127 15.85 1.89 3.97
C ILE A 127 16.56 3.23 4.10
N ILE A 128 15.97 4.27 3.54
CA ILE A 128 16.46 5.65 3.60
C ILE A 128 15.56 6.43 4.54
N HIS A 129 16.13 6.94 5.63
CA HIS A 129 15.45 7.85 6.54
C HIS A 129 15.34 9.24 5.89
N VAL A 130 14.19 9.56 5.30
CA VAL A 130 14.00 10.79 4.52
C VAL A 130 12.51 11.10 4.34
N ASP A 131 12.21 12.40 4.17
CA ASP A 131 10.92 12.82 3.64
C ASP A 131 10.77 12.43 2.16
N ALA A 132 9.69 11.72 1.83
CA ALA A 132 9.50 11.19 0.49
C ALA A 132 9.21 12.28 -0.56
N GLU A 133 8.51 13.36 -0.21
CA GLU A 133 8.29 14.48 -1.14
C GLU A 133 9.62 15.14 -1.50
N HIS A 134 10.46 15.38 -0.49
CA HIS A 134 11.81 15.93 -0.66
C HIS A 134 12.68 15.00 -1.52
N TYR A 135 12.73 13.71 -1.20
CA TYR A 135 13.51 12.73 -1.97
C TYR A 135 13.08 12.71 -3.44
N LEU A 136 11.78 12.56 -3.71
CA LEU A 136 11.22 12.55 -5.06
C LEU A 136 11.51 13.83 -5.83
N SER A 137 11.44 15.00 -5.17
CA SER A 137 11.71 16.29 -5.81
C SER A 137 13.14 16.40 -6.36
N SER A 138 14.10 15.70 -5.75
CA SER A 138 15.52 15.70 -6.15
C SER A 138 15.91 14.56 -7.09
N MET A 139 15.02 13.58 -7.26
CA MET A 139 15.29 12.33 -7.98
C MET A 139 15.51 12.58 -9.48
N GLN A 140 16.64 12.12 -10.02
CA GLN A 140 16.98 12.31 -11.45
C GLN A 140 16.81 11.05 -12.29
N HIS A 141 16.69 9.90 -11.64
CA HIS A 141 16.51 8.60 -12.27
C HIS A 141 15.06 8.15 -12.13
N THR A 142 14.64 7.25 -13.01
CA THR A 142 13.30 6.69 -13.02
C THR A 142 13.23 5.35 -12.29
N VAL A 143 12.01 4.94 -11.90
CA VAL A 143 11.71 3.66 -11.27
C VAL A 143 10.59 2.93 -11.99
N ASP A 144 10.58 1.60 -11.91
CA ASP A 144 9.54 0.79 -12.53
C ASP A 144 8.23 0.83 -11.73
N VAL A 145 8.34 0.87 -10.39
CA VAL A 145 7.17 0.81 -9.50
C VAL A 145 7.35 1.77 -8.32
N ILE A 146 6.30 2.52 -8.01
CA ILE A 146 6.16 3.23 -6.75
C ILE A 146 5.04 2.58 -5.96
N LEU A 147 5.33 2.07 -4.76
CA LEU A 147 4.33 1.66 -3.78
C LEU A 147 4.17 2.78 -2.76
N HIS A 148 2.99 3.38 -2.74
CA HIS A 148 2.67 4.51 -1.88
C HIS A 148 1.75 4.06 -0.75
N ASP A 149 2.33 3.91 0.45
CA ASP A 149 1.70 3.47 1.70
C ASP A 149 2.10 4.40 2.87
N GLY A 150 2.25 5.70 2.59
CA GLY A 150 2.73 6.72 3.53
C GLY A 150 1.61 7.30 4.39
N PHE A 151 1.31 6.64 5.51
CA PHE A 151 0.26 7.05 6.45
C PHE A 151 0.82 7.69 7.72
N VAL A 152 0.11 8.71 8.21
CA VAL A 152 0.18 9.19 9.59
C VAL A 152 -0.97 8.59 10.40
N ALA A 153 -1.02 8.85 11.71
CA ALA A 153 -2.02 8.28 12.62
C ALA A 153 -3.48 8.46 12.14
N ASP A 154 -3.78 9.57 11.45
CA ASP A 154 -5.13 9.92 11.03
C ASP A 154 -5.42 9.64 9.54
N GLY A 155 -4.47 9.12 8.75
CA GLY A 155 -4.69 8.89 7.33
C GLY A 155 -3.46 9.12 6.45
N LEU A 156 -3.70 9.21 5.14
CA LEU A 156 -2.63 9.48 4.18
C LEU A 156 -2.02 10.86 4.50
N ALA A 157 -0.69 10.94 4.57
CA ALA A 157 -0.01 12.20 4.86
C ALA A 157 -0.42 13.28 3.82
N PRO A 158 -0.89 14.47 4.24
CA PRO A 158 -1.37 15.50 3.32
C PRO A 158 -0.37 15.88 2.22
N GLU A 159 0.91 15.90 2.55
CA GLU A 159 2.04 16.20 1.67
C GLU A 159 2.16 15.15 0.55
N LEU A 160 1.91 13.88 0.88
CA LEU A 160 1.91 12.75 -0.04
C LEU A 160 0.57 12.57 -0.78
N SER A 161 -0.35 13.52 -0.63
CA SER A 161 -1.66 13.50 -1.27
C SER A 161 -1.90 14.71 -2.18
N THR A 162 -0.88 15.50 -2.51
CA THR A 162 -1.05 16.69 -3.36
C THR A 162 -1.02 16.37 -4.86
N GLU A 163 -1.61 17.25 -5.70
CA GLU A 163 -1.48 17.13 -7.15
C GLU A 163 0.00 17.20 -7.60
N LYS A 164 0.79 18.05 -6.94
CA LYS A 164 2.24 18.17 -7.18
C LYS A 164 2.95 16.85 -6.89
N PHE A 165 2.64 16.19 -5.78
CA PHE A 165 3.19 14.89 -5.44
C PHE A 165 2.85 13.83 -6.50
N TYR A 166 1.58 13.67 -6.88
CA TYR A 166 1.20 12.67 -7.88
C TYR A 166 1.79 12.96 -9.27
N ARG A 167 1.86 14.23 -9.67
CA ARG A 167 2.54 14.63 -10.90
C ARG A 167 4.02 14.24 -10.84
N ARG A 168 4.67 14.48 -9.70
CA ARG A 168 6.07 14.10 -9.52
C ARG A 168 6.27 12.60 -9.57
N CYS A 169 5.41 11.82 -8.94
CA CYS A 169 5.40 10.36 -9.06
C CYS A 169 5.27 9.91 -10.52
N SER A 170 4.38 10.53 -11.29
CA SER A 170 4.27 10.28 -12.73
C SER A 170 5.58 10.59 -13.45
N GLU A 171 6.23 11.72 -13.21
CA GLU A 171 7.49 12.09 -13.86
C GLU A 171 8.64 11.12 -13.59
N VAL A 172 8.77 10.59 -12.37
CA VAL A 172 9.88 9.69 -11.99
C VAL A 172 9.59 8.20 -12.25
N LEU A 173 8.41 7.86 -12.77
CA LEU A 173 8.15 6.51 -13.26
C LEU A 173 8.75 6.30 -14.66
N ASP A 174 9.23 5.09 -14.96
CA ASP A 174 9.52 4.65 -16.33
C ASP A 174 8.26 4.73 -17.22
N ASP A 175 8.44 4.71 -18.55
CA ASP A 175 7.34 4.82 -19.52
C ASP A 175 6.31 3.69 -19.45
N ASP A 176 6.68 2.54 -18.87
CA ASP A 176 5.81 1.41 -18.54
C ASP A 176 5.64 1.23 -17.01
N GLY A 177 5.99 2.27 -16.25
CA GLY A 177 6.00 2.26 -14.81
C GLY A 177 4.61 2.38 -14.17
N VAL A 178 4.51 1.89 -12.93
CA VAL A 178 3.25 1.78 -12.19
C VAL A 178 3.37 2.43 -10.81
N LEU A 179 2.46 3.34 -10.49
CA LEU A 179 2.18 3.76 -9.12
C LEU A 179 1.05 2.89 -8.56
N VAL A 180 1.22 2.37 -7.35
CA VAL A 180 0.13 1.79 -6.57
C VAL A 180 0.02 2.54 -5.27
N SER A 181 -1.15 3.10 -4.98
CA SER A 181 -1.41 3.89 -3.79
C SER A 181 -2.46 3.20 -2.93
N ASN A 182 -2.15 3.02 -1.66
CA ASN A 182 -3.11 2.69 -0.64
C ASN A 182 -3.74 3.98 -0.12
N VAL A 183 -5.07 4.05 -0.10
CA VAL A 183 -5.84 5.15 0.49
C VAL A 183 -7.00 4.56 1.30
N PHE A 184 -7.57 5.31 2.23
CA PHE A 184 -8.80 4.90 2.90
C PHE A 184 -9.63 6.12 3.25
N GLY A 185 -10.92 5.89 3.46
CA GLY A 185 -11.86 6.92 3.88
C GLY A 185 -13.23 6.71 3.25
N THR A 186 -14.12 7.64 3.53
CA THR A 186 -15.43 7.74 2.90
C THR A 186 -15.31 8.24 1.46
N THR A 187 -16.43 8.25 0.74
CA THR A 187 -16.52 8.89 -0.59
C THR A 187 -15.98 10.32 -0.59
N ASP A 188 -16.30 11.10 0.45
CA ASP A 188 -15.89 12.51 0.57
C ASP A 188 -14.38 12.65 0.80
N ASP A 189 -13.75 11.66 1.43
CA ASP A 189 -12.30 11.59 1.63
C ASP A 189 -11.58 11.14 0.35
N LEU A 190 -12.16 10.17 -0.37
CA LEU A 190 -11.53 9.54 -1.53
C LEU A 190 -11.62 10.39 -2.79
N MET A 191 -12.74 11.09 -3.01
CA MET A 191 -12.95 11.89 -4.23
C MET A 191 -11.84 12.92 -4.49
N PRO A 192 -11.43 13.76 -3.50
CA PRO A 192 -10.33 14.70 -3.71
C PRO A 192 -9.02 14.02 -4.13
N VAL A 193 -8.71 12.85 -3.56
CA VAL A 193 -7.50 12.10 -3.90
C VAL A 193 -7.58 11.56 -5.32
N MET A 194 -8.72 10.96 -5.68
CA MET A 194 -8.99 10.45 -7.03
C MET A 194 -8.88 11.57 -8.07
N THR A 195 -9.43 12.76 -7.82
CA THR A 195 -9.32 13.92 -8.71
C THR A 195 -7.86 14.35 -8.90
N ARG A 196 -7.05 14.38 -7.84
CA ARG A 196 -5.62 14.75 -7.94
C ARG A 196 -4.83 13.72 -8.74
N MET A 197 -5.10 12.43 -8.57
CA MET A 197 -4.50 11.38 -9.39
C MET A 197 -4.95 11.45 -10.85
N TRP A 198 -6.23 11.75 -11.12
CA TRP A 198 -6.75 11.94 -12.47
C TRP A 198 -6.04 13.09 -13.17
N LYS A 199 -5.80 14.21 -12.50
CA LYS A 199 -5.02 15.31 -13.08
C LYS A 199 -3.57 14.94 -13.40
N ALA A 200 -2.97 14.01 -12.65
CA ALA A 200 -1.58 13.59 -12.85
C ALA A 200 -1.42 12.47 -13.91
N PHE A 201 -2.39 11.56 -14.02
CA PHE A 201 -2.30 10.35 -14.84
C PHE A 201 -3.39 10.24 -15.94
N GLY A 202 -4.42 11.08 -15.88
CA GLY A 202 -5.57 11.06 -16.79
C GLY A 202 -6.32 9.73 -16.71
N PRO A 203 -6.76 9.17 -17.85
CA PRO A 203 -7.57 7.94 -17.91
C PRO A 203 -6.79 6.66 -17.62
N LYS A 204 -5.56 6.75 -17.09
CA LYS A 204 -4.72 5.59 -16.83
C LYS A 204 -4.81 5.12 -15.38
N LEU A 205 -6.02 5.12 -14.83
CA LEU A 205 -6.31 4.73 -13.44
C LEU A 205 -7.18 3.48 -13.38
N TRP A 206 -6.86 2.61 -12.42
CA TRP A 206 -7.65 1.46 -12.00
C TRP A 206 -7.73 1.45 -10.48
N TRP A 207 -8.82 0.98 -9.89
CA TRP A 207 -8.91 0.89 -8.44
C TRP A 207 -9.86 -0.21 -8.00
N GLY A 208 -9.65 -0.69 -6.79
CA GLY A 208 -10.53 -1.67 -6.16
C GLY A 208 -10.44 -1.58 -4.65
N ASP A 209 -11.47 -2.11 -4.01
CA ASP A 209 -11.62 -2.11 -2.56
C ASP A 209 -11.42 -3.57 -2.09
N PRO A 210 -10.27 -3.90 -1.46
CA PRO A 210 -9.98 -5.26 -1.02
C PRO A 210 -10.95 -5.69 0.09
N SER A 211 -11.35 -6.95 0.08
CA SER A 211 -12.31 -7.49 1.06
C SER A 211 -11.82 -7.37 2.50
N GLY A 212 -12.77 -7.13 3.40
CA GLY A 212 -12.54 -7.10 4.84
C GLY A 212 -11.71 -5.90 5.32
N CYS A 213 -11.58 -4.84 4.53
CA CYS A 213 -10.92 -3.60 4.93
C CYS A 213 -11.58 -2.37 4.32
N ILE A 214 -11.25 -1.20 4.87
CA ILE A 214 -11.75 0.11 4.42
C ILE A 214 -10.83 0.77 3.38
N ASN A 215 -9.80 0.05 2.97
CA ASN A 215 -8.76 0.54 2.08
C ASN A 215 -9.25 0.46 0.64
N ARG A 216 -8.84 1.44 -0.16
CA ARG A 216 -8.91 1.43 -1.61
C ARG A 216 -7.49 1.41 -2.16
N ILE A 217 -7.24 0.50 -3.09
CA ILE A 217 -5.97 0.41 -3.79
C ILE A 217 -6.16 0.99 -5.18
N ILE A 218 -5.38 2.03 -5.49
CA ILE A 218 -5.42 2.73 -6.78
C ILE A 218 -4.13 2.43 -7.54
N LEU A 219 -4.25 1.96 -8.76
CA LEU A 219 -3.17 1.73 -9.70
C LEU A 219 -3.20 2.82 -10.77
N ALA A 220 -2.07 3.48 -10.98
CA ALA A 220 -1.84 4.36 -12.10
C ALA A 220 -0.67 3.84 -12.93
N THR A 221 -0.84 3.69 -14.24
CA THR A 221 0.23 3.16 -15.12
C THR A 221 0.44 4.10 -16.30
N LYS A 222 1.68 4.21 -16.80
CA LYS A 222 1.92 4.94 -18.05
C LYS A 222 1.61 4.11 -19.29
N ASP A 223 1.74 2.78 -19.20
CA ASP A 223 1.34 1.81 -20.23
C ASP A 223 0.03 1.11 -19.84
N VAL A 224 -1.01 1.34 -20.63
CA VAL A 224 -2.34 0.77 -20.42
C VAL A 224 -2.49 -0.64 -20.99
N GLY A 225 -1.50 -1.14 -21.74
CA GLY A 225 -1.58 -2.33 -22.59
C GLY A 225 -2.29 -3.54 -21.96
N LEU A 226 -1.64 -4.21 -21.00
CA LEU A 226 -2.25 -5.38 -20.33
C LEU A 226 -3.42 -4.98 -19.43
N MET A 227 -3.36 -3.80 -18.82
CA MET A 227 -4.39 -3.29 -17.90
C MET A 227 -5.75 -3.05 -18.58
N ALA A 228 -5.76 -2.79 -19.88
CA ALA A 228 -6.97 -2.67 -20.67
C ALA A 228 -7.62 -4.03 -21.02
N GLN A 229 -6.92 -5.14 -20.81
CA GLN A 229 -7.35 -6.48 -21.22
C GLN A 229 -7.83 -7.31 -20.03
N ARG A 230 -9.12 -7.19 -19.69
CA ARG A 230 -9.69 -7.89 -18.51
C ARG A 230 -9.41 -9.39 -18.47
N SER A 231 -9.53 -10.09 -19.60
CA SER A 231 -9.25 -11.54 -19.66
C SER A 231 -7.78 -11.88 -19.40
N ALA A 232 -6.85 -10.99 -19.78
CA ALA A 232 -5.44 -11.14 -19.48
C ALA A 232 -5.14 -10.87 -18.00
N LEU A 233 -5.79 -9.86 -17.41
CA LEU A 233 -5.69 -9.57 -15.97
C LEU A 233 -6.18 -10.73 -15.11
N VAL A 234 -7.34 -11.33 -15.44
CA VAL A 234 -7.89 -12.48 -14.71
C VAL A 234 -6.90 -13.65 -14.73
N LYS A 235 -6.43 -14.05 -15.93
CA LYS A 235 -5.45 -15.14 -16.07
C LYS A 235 -4.17 -14.88 -15.28
N ARG A 236 -3.70 -13.62 -15.28
CA ARG A 236 -2.49 -13.23 -14.55
C ARG A 236 -2.70 -13.25 -13.05
N ALA A 237 -3.85 -12.78 -12.57
CA ALA A 237 -4.21 -12.82 -11.17
C ALA A 237 -4.30 -14.27 -10.66
N GLU A 238 -4.95 -15.16 -11.41
CA GLU A 238 -4.99 -16.60 -11.08
C GLU A 238 -3.58 -17.20 -10.95
N GLN A 239 -2.67 -16.85 -11.85
CA GLN A 239 -1.28 -17.30 -11.78
C GLN A 239 -0.57 -16.77 -10.53
N LEU A 240 -0.73 -15.48 -10.22
CA LEU A 240 -0.13 -14.86 -9.04
C LEU A 240 -0.71 -15.43 -7.75
N ASP A 241 -1.99 -15.77 -7.74
CA ASP A 241 -2.66 -16.39 -6.59
C ASP A 241 -2.15 -17.80 -6.34
N LEU A 242 -1.97 -18.60 -7.39
CA LEU A 242 -1.37 -19.92 -7.28
C LEU A 242 0.08 -19.88 -6.80
N GLN A 243 0.85 -18.86 -7.22
CA GLN A 243 2.27 -18.74 -6.89
C GLN A 243 2.52 -18.15 -5.50
N HIS A 244 1.67 -17.22 -5.07
CA HIS A 244 1.97 -16.35 -3.93
C HIS A 244 0.81 -16.19 -2.93
N GLY A 245 -0.38 -16.72 -3.20
CA GLY A 245 -1.53 -16.62 -2.30
C GLY A 245 -2.05 -15.18 -2.12
N LEU A 246 -1.97 -14.34 -3.16
CA LEU A 246 -2.33 -12.92 -3.07
C LEU A 246 -3.84 -12.64 -3.10
N ALA A 247 -4.65 -13.59 -3.58
CA ALA A 247 -6.09 -13.38 -3.81
C ALA A 247 -6.41 -12.17 -4.73
N LEU A 248 -5.53 -11.90 -5.71
CA LEU A 248 -5.72 -10.87 -6.72
C LEU A 248 -6.88 -11.18 -7.67
N GLY A 249 -7.30 -12.44 -7.84
CA GLY A 249 -8.45 -12.78 -8.67
C GLY A 249 -9.71 -12.06 -8.21
N GLU A 250 -9.98 -12.12 -6.90
CA GLU A 250 -11.11 -11.43 -6.27
C GLU A 250 -11.00 -9.90 -6.40
N PHE A 251 -9.78 -9.38 -6.32
CA PHE A 251 -9.51 -7.95 -6.51
C PHE A 251 -9.74 -7.50 -7.96
N VAL A 252 -9.29 -8.28 -8.95
CA VAL A 252 -9.47 -8.01 -10.38
C VAL A 252 -10.94 -8.05 -10.77
N ASP A 253 -11.73 -8.94 -10.18
CA ASP A 253 -13.17 -9.02 -10.47
C ASP A 253 -13.92 -7.72 -10.13
N ARG A 254 -13.48 -7.04 -9.06
CA ARG A 254 -14.05 -5.77 -8.60
C ARG A 254 -13.33 -4.53 -9.10
N LEU A 255 -12.31 -4.68 -9.95
CA LEU A 255 -11.49 -3.57 -10.42
C LEU A 255 -12.33 -2.60 -11.28
N LYS A 256 -12.44 -1.36 -10.82
CA LYS A 256 -12.98 -0.22 -11.56
C LYS A 256 -11.84 0.43 -12.37
N THR A 257 -12.19 1.15 -13.44
CA THR A 257 -11.18 1.84 -14.27
C THR A 257 -11.70 3.15 -14.83
N ALA A 258 -10.78 4.10 -14.98
CA ALA A 258 -10.98 5.37 -15.65
C ALA A 258 -10.58 5.31 -17.13
N HIS A 259 -10.10 4.15 -17.61
CA HIS A 259 -9.72 3.96 -18.99
C HIS A 259 -10.91 4.17 -19.92
N ASN A 260 -10.71 4.99 -20.96
CA ASN A 260 -11.74 5.44 -21.92
C ASN A 260 -12.93 6.16 -21.27
N LYS A 261 -12.71 6.84 -20.14
CA LYS A 261 -13.71 7.69 -19.48
C LYS A 261 -13.45 9.17 -19.73
N SER A 262 -14.53 9.93 -19.84
CA SER A 262 -14.53 11.39 -19.72
C SER A 262 -14.45 11.84 -18.26
N ASP A 263 -14.19 13.13 -18.02
CA ASP A 263 -14.19 13.71 -16.66
C ASP A 263 -15.51 13.43 -15.92
N ALA A 264 -16.66 13.65 -16.60
CA ALA A 264 -17.97 13.43 -16.00
C ALA A 264 -18.25 11.95 -15.67
N GLU A 265 -17.79 11.02 -16.51
CA GLU A 265 -17.91 9.58 -16.22
C GLU A 265 -16.99 9.17 -15.06
N PHE A 266 -15.78 9.72 -14.99
CA PHE A 266 -14.85 9.48 -13.89
C PHE A 266 -15.44 9.95 -12.56
N ASP A 267 -15.93 11.19 -12.50
CA ASP A 267 -16.52 11.77 -11.29
C ASP A 267 -17.71 10.94 -10.77
N ALA A 268 -18.49 10.35 -11.67
CA ALA A 268 -19.62 9.49 -11.31
C ALA A 268 -19.22 8.15 -10.65
N ILE A 269 -18.01 7.65 -10.91
CA ILE A 269 -17.58 6.30 -10.45
C ILE A 269 -16.42 6.33 -9.45
N ALA A 270 -15.65 7.42 -9.39
CA ALA A 270 -14.45 7.52 -8.58
C ALA A 270 -14.75 7.53 -7.08
N GLY A 271 -15.89 8.08 -6.67
CA GLY A 271 -16.28 8.24 -5.27
C GLY A 271 -17.29 7.22 -4.79
N TYR A 272 -18.08 6.65 -5.69
CA TYR A 272 -19.29 5.93 -5.32
C TYR A 272 -19.03 4.44 -5.03
N ASP A 273 -19.51 3.99 -3.88
CA ASP A 273 -19.68 2.57 -3.56
C ASP A 273 -21.08 2.33 -2.98
N ALA A 274 -22.09 2.28 -3.85
CA ALA A 274 -23.40 1.75 -3.46
C ALA A 274 -23.29 0.25 -3.19
N GLY A 275 -22.96 -0.13 -1.96
CA GLY A 275 -23.04 -1.52 -1.56
C GLY A 275 -22.29 -1.91 -0.30
N ALA A 276 -21.33 -1.11 0.17
CA ALA A 276 -20.64 -1.41 1.41
C ALA A 276 -21.47 -0.94 2.62
N THR A 277 -22.52 -1.69 2.95
CA THR A 277 -23.13 -1.63 4.29
C THR A 277 -22.04 -2.05 5.27
N PHE A 278 -21.41 -1.09 5.92
CA PHE A 278 -20.47 -1.35 7.00
C PHE A 278 -21.22 -2.06 8.13
N MET A 279 -20.97 -3.36 8.27
CA MET A 279 -21.20 -4.08 9.51
C MET A 279 -19.90 -3.95 10.32
N PRO A 280 -19.82 -3.08 11.34
CA PRO A 280 -18.72 -3.15 12.27
C PRO A 280 -18.81 -4.51 12.99
N TYR A 281 -17.80 -5.36 12.81
CA TYR A 281 -17.52 -6.45 13.74
C TYR A 281 -16.86 -5.85 14.96
#